data_AF-I4YMP2-F1
#
_entry.id   AF-I4YMP2-F1
#
_cell.length_a   1.000
_cell.length_b   1.000
_cell.length_c   1.000
_cell.angle_alpha   90.00
_cell.angle_beta   90.00
_cell.angle_gamma   90.00
#
_symmetry.space_group_name_H-M   'P 1'
#
loop_
_entity.id
_entity.type
_entity.pdbx_description
1 polymer ?
#
loop_
_entity_poly.entity_id
_entity_poly.type
_entity_poly.pdbx_seq_one_letter_code
_entity_poly.pdbx_strand_id
1 'polypeptide(L)'
;MAQYHTTIVPPSDRVLLQLFDELAPLLSGAAQIQLNGFSGTVGRENEILERIIDTNASAINYATINGGGIGVSYWANRRSTSISSMEGHSFYSVVQLDVQDNGRPNDGFIADIQIVVNRFLVGNGLLPIRHITNGARGEGDLSHNVALLSAIQASASDQIARVNQFFIDLTDKLDTKNRELEETYRNQASTLERQFAAKEEALKSEREALETLKKDLDDRSNTHARRAIRGELIQTIQGRQRSFTISPETRSLRWPIHVVFIVLLLGSLAGAVWSLYVWGTNPTDAWGAMTVTSAVKTAVFTFGFLTSAGLYISWMNRWFDKHADAQFHTKQFEIDINRATWAVEAALEWKNIQGEQMPDALLTGITKHLFDHPHGETPEYSPLEALASSILGSASNLKMNLNGNEVSLDRKSIKQIKAGEGAN
;
A
#
# COMPACT_ATOMS: atom_id res chain seq x y z
N MET A 1 46.68 70.80 -37.31
CA MET A 1 45.73 70.14 -36.40
C MET A 1 45.18 71.16 -35.41
N ALA A 2 43.88 71.45 -35.49
CA ALA A 2 43.18 72.20 -34.43
C ALA A 2 42.64 71.18 -33.42
N GLN A 3 43.00 71.32 -32.15
CA GLN A 3 42.51 70.46 -31.07
C GLN A 3 41.67 71.28 -30.10
N TYR A 4 40.47 70.81 -29.81
CA TYR A 4 39.58 71.39 -28.81
C TYR A 4 39.44 70.41 -27.65
N HIS A 5 39.75 70.86 -26.44
CA HIS A 5 39.65 70.06 -25.22
C HIS A 5 38.59 70.64 -24.29
N THR A 6 37.69 69.80 -23.80
CA THR A 6 36.72 70.16 -22.76
C THR A 6 36.84 69.19 -21.60
N THR A 7 37.15 69.73 -20.43
CA THR A 7 37.19 68.98 -19.16
C THR A 7 35.77 68.81 -18.64
N ILE A 8 35.40 67.59 -18.27
CA ILE A 8 34.06 67.22 -17.81
C ILE A 8 34.12 66.38 -16.54
N VAL A 9 33.03 66.38 -15.78
CA VAL A 9 32.79 65.41 -14.69
C VAL A 9 32.61 64.02 -15.33
N PRO A 10 33.16 62.93 -14.74
CA PRO A 10 33.02 61.59 -15.28
C PRO A 10 31.53 61.23 -15.47
N PRO A 11 31.07 61.02 -16.71
CA PRO A 11 29.68 60.63 -16.97
C PRO A 11 29.45 59.16 -16.58
N SER A 12 28.19 58.77 -16.44
CA SER A 12 27.83 57.36 -16.37
C SER A 12 27.97 56.72 -17.76
N ASP A 13 28.23 55.40 -17.81
CA ASP A 13 28.47 54.69 -19.07
C ASP A 13 27.31 54.86 -20.06
N ARG A 14 26.07 54.87 -19.56
CA ARG A 14 24.87 55.08 -20.39
C ARG A 14 24.83 56.46 -21.04
N VAL A 15 25.18 57.51 -20.29
CA VAL A 15 25.21 58.90 -20.79
C VAL A 15 26.32 59.05 -21.82
N LEU A 16 27.48 58.43 -21.59
CA LEU A 16 28.57 58.45 -22.55
C LEU A 16 28.18 57.75 -23.86
N LEU A 17 27.55 56.58 -23.78
CA LEU A 17 27.08 55.84 -24.94
C LEU A 17 26.07 56.64 -25.76
N GLN A 18 25.15 57.33 -25.09
CA GLN A 18 24.17 58.19 -25.76
C GLN A 18 24.83 59.33 -26.55
N LEU A 19 25.89 59.95 -26.01
CA LEU A 19 26.67 60.95 -26.74
C LEU A 19 27.26 60.37 -28.03
N PHE A 20 27.88 59.18 -27.96
CA PHE A 20 28.50 58.56 -29.12
C PHE A 20 27.48 58.04 -30.14
N ASP A 21 26.29 57.64 -29.68
CA ASP A 21 25.17 57.27 -30.55
C ASP A 21 24.59 58.49 -31.29
N GLU A 22 24.46 59.64 -30.62
CA GLU A 22 24.07 60.91 -31.26
C GLU A 22 25.12 61.42 -32.26
N LEU A 23 26.40 61.16 -32.02
CA LEU A 23 27.50 61.55 -32.91
C LEU A 23 27.72 60.59 -34.09
N ALA A 24 27.35 59.30 -33.95
CA ALA A 24 27.51 58.28 -34.97
C ALA A 24 26.91 58.65 -36.34
N PRO A 25 25.64 59.09 -36.46
CA PRO A 25 25.07 59.45 -37.75
C PRO A 25 25.71 60.71 -38.35
N LEU A 26 26.15 61.65 -37.50
CA LEU A 26 26.74 62.91 -37.97
C LEU A 26 28.13 62.71 -38.57
N LEU A 27 28.93 61.82 -37.98
CA LEU A 27 30.29 61.56 -38.43
C LEU A 27 30.36 60.43 -39.48
N SER A 28 29.25 59.71 -39.72
CA SER A 28 29.23 58.50 -40.58
C SER A 28 30.31 57.48 -40.19
N GLY A 29 30.63 57.42 -38.90
CA GLY A 29 31.70 56.60 -38.32
C GLY A 29 31.13 55.62 -37.30
N ALA A 30 31.89 54.56 -37.00
CA ALA A 30 31.56 53.63 -35.94
C ALA A 30 32.31 54.03 -34.66
N ALA A 31 31.58 54.28 -33.56
CA ALA A 31 32.20 54.59 -32.28
C ALA A 31 32.85 53.32 -31.69
N GLN A 32 34.15 53.39 -31.42
CA GLN A 32 34.93 52.36 -30.75
C GLN A 32 35.06 52.67 -29.27
N ILE A 33 34.86 51.68 -28.42
CA ILE A 33 34.92 51.81 -26.96
C ILE A 33 35.93 50.83 -26.41
N GLN A 34 36.76 51.29 -25.49
CA GLN A 34 37.74 50.48 -24.79
C GLN A 34 37.49 50.49 -23.29
N LEU A 35 37.44 49.30 -22.72
CA LEU A 35 37.08 48.98 -21.33
C LEU A 35 38.13 48.02 -20.80
N ASN A 36 39.06 48.43 -19.92
CA ASN A 36 40.04 47.57 -19.23
C ASN A 36 40.38 46.21 -19.93
N GLY A 37 40.94 46.26 -21.15
CA GLY A 37 41.32 45.06 -21.92
C GLY A 37 40.30 44.55 -22.96
N PHE A 38 39.12 45.13 -23.03
CA PHE A 38 38.07 44.86 -24.01
C PHE A 38 37.89 46.04 -24.95
N SER A 39 37.62 45.75 -26.23
CA SER A 39 37.27 46.74 -27.25
C SER A 39 35.97 46.36 -27.95
N GLY A 40 35.00 47.25 -27.96
CA GLY A 40 33.69 47.06 -28.60
C GLY A 40 33.38 48.19 -29.58
N THR A 41 32.36 48.00 -30.41
CA THR A 41 31.84 49.04 -31.32
C THR A 41 30.38 49.31 -30.96
N VAL A 42 30.02 50.58 -30.77
CA VAL A 42 28.65 51.00 -30.48
C VAL A 42 27.76 50.70 -31.68
N GLY A 43 26.57 50.14 -31.45
CA GLY A 43 25.59 49.82 -32.50
C GLY A 43 25.69 48.41 -33.10
N ARG A 44 26.58 47.55 -32.62
CA ARG A 44 26.56 46.10 -32.90
C ARG A 44 26.15 45.33 -31.64
N GLU A 45 25.30 44.32 -31.79
CA GLU A 45 24.92 43.40 -30.70
C GLU A 45 26.19 42.82 -30.08
N ASN A 46 26.48 43.25 -28.86
CA ASN A 46 27.62 42.79 -28.09
C ASN A 46 27.16 42.62 -26.64
N GLU A 47 26.96 41.37 -26.24
CA GLU A 47 26.42 40.96 -24.94
C GLU A 47 27.17 41.61 -23.75
N ILE A 48 28.47 41.90 -23.93
CA ILE A 48 29.30 42.55 -22.93
C ILE A 48 28.93 44.03 -22.78
N LEU A 49 28.62 44.71 -23.88
CA LEU A 49 28.22 46.12 -23.86
C LEU A 49 26.84 46.28 -23.20
N GLU A 50 25.91 45.34 -23.44
CA GLU A 50 24.59 45.32 -22.80
C GLU A 50 24.69 45.15 -21.28
N ARG A 51 25.53 44.23 -20.79
CA ARG A 51 25.75 44.09 -19.35
C ARG A 51 26.37 45.33 -18.71
N ILE A 52 27.22 46.05 -19.44
CA ILE A 52 27.82 47.30 -18.95
C ILE A 52 26.79 48.42 -18.92
N ILE A 53 25.91 48.50 -19.93
CA ILE A 53 24.76 49.42 -19.94
C ILE A 53 23.86 49.16 -18.74
N ASP A 54 23.56 47.90 -18.43
CA ASP A 54 22.71 47.51 -17.30
C ASP A 54 23.34 47.85 -15.95
N THR A 55 24.67 47.72 -15.83
CA THR A 55 25.38 47.96 -14.56
C THR A 55 25.65 49.45 -14.34
N ASN A 56 25.77 50.25 -15.40
CA ASN A 56 25.98 51.71 -15.37
C ASN A 56 27.14 52.15 -14.43
N ALA A 57 28.26 51.43 -14.47
CA ALA A 57 29.32 51.48 -13.46
C ALA A 57 30.45 52.51 -13.73
N SER A 58 30.30 53.39 -14.73
CA SER A 58 31.36 54.31 -15.19
C SER A 58 32.68 53.59 -15.49
N ALA A 59 32.59 52.43 -16.15
CA ALA A 59 33.72 51.57 -16.45
C ALA A 59 34.45 51.94 -17.76
N ILE A 60 33.83 52.74 -18.64
CA ILE A 60 34.42 53.10 -19.94
C ILE A 60 35.62 54.04 -19.72
N ASN A 61 36.82 53.55 -20.06
CA ASN A 61 38.05 54.34 -19.91
C ASN A 61 38.35 55.21 -21.13
N TYR A 62 37.99 54.73 -22.31
CA TYR A 62 38.26 55.41 -23.57
C TYR A 62 37.16 55.11 -24.56
N ALA A 63 36.71 56.13 -25.28
CA ALA A 63 35.80 55.98 -26.40
C ALA A 63 36.20 56.94 -27.51
N THR A 64 36.13 56.51 -28.76
CA THR A 64 36.48 57.33 -29.91
C THR A 64 35.57 57.06 -31.08
N ILE A 65 35.24 58.12 -31.81
CA ILE A 65 34.60 58.02 -33.11
C ILE A 65 35.37 58.90 -34.09
N ASN A 66 35.70 58.33 -35.24
CA ASN A 66 36.39 59.04 -36.30
C ASN A 66 35.53 58.98 -37.55
N GLY A 67 35.32 60.12 -38.19
CA GLY A 67 34.53 60.21 -39.40
C GLY A 67 34.51 61.63 -39.97
N GLY A 68 34.42 61.76 -41.29
CA GLY A 68 34.36 63.07 -41.95
C GLY A 68 35.54 64.02 -41.67
N GLY A 69 36.74 63.49 -41.36
CA GLY A 69 37.92 64.30 -41.04
C GLY A 69 37.98 64.83 -39.59
N ILE A 70 37.02 64.47 -38.74
CA ILE A 70 36.96 64.83 -37.32
C ILE A 70 37.02 63.54 -36.47
N GLY A 71 37.88 63.55 -35.46
CA GLY A 71 37.91 62.55 -34.41
C GLY A 71 37.39 63.13 -33.10
N VAL A 72 36.35 62.52 -32.53
CA VAL A 72 35.92 62.82 -31.15
C VAL A 72 36.42 61.69 -30.27
N SER A 73 37.12 62.03 -29.19
CA SER A 73 37.62 61.06 -28.22
C SER A 73 37.28 61.47 -26.79
N TYR A 74 36.89 60.49 -25.99
CA TYR A 74 36.66 60.59 -24.57
C TYR A 74 37.72 59.79 -23.83
N TRP A 75 38.26 60.39 -22.77
CA TRP A 75 39.25 59.77 -21.91
C TRP A 75 38.82 59.94 -20.45
N ALA A 76 38.58 58.83 -19.76
CA ALA A 76 38.36 58.82 -18.32
C ALA A 76 39.70 58.99 -17.58
N ASN A 77 39.72 59.87 -16.57
CA ASN A 77 40.80 60.01 -15.59
C ASN A 77 42.22 60.00 -16.21
N ARG A 78 42.43 60.85 -17.22
CA ARG A 78 43.64 60.86 -18.03
C ARG A 78 44.90 61.10 -17.17
N ARG A 79 45.73 60.07 -16.96
CA ARG A 79 47.16 60.22 -16.64
C ARG A 79 47.90 60.51 -17.94
N SER A 80 47.89 61.75 -18.41
CA SER A 80 48.61 62.11 -19.64
C SER A 80 50.12 62.07 -19.41
N THR A 81 50.84 61.26 -20.19
CA THR A 81 52.32 61.27 -20.26
C THR A 81 52.86 62.17 -21.36
N SER A 82 52.03 62.79 -22.19
CA SER A 82 52.48 63.79 -23.17
C SER A 82 51.33 64.66 -23.66
N ILE A 83 51.25 65.88 -23.13
CA ILE A 83 50.90 67.15 -23.78
C ILE A 83 50.95 68.17 -22.64
N SER A 84 51.94 69.06 -22.73
CA SER A 84 52.23 70.13 -21.81
C SER A 84 51.02 71.05 -21.61
N SER A 85 50.46 71.05 -20.39
CA SER A 85 49.76 72.15 -19.70
C SER A 85 48.41 71.83 -19.05
N MET A 86 47.96 70.57 -19.02
CA MET A 86 46.87 70.16 -18.12
C MET A 86 47.35 69.02 -17.24
N GLU A 87 47.59 69.32 -15.97
CA GLU A 87 47.84 68.33 -14.93
C GLU A 87 46.70 67.30 -14.95
N GLY A 88 47.04 66.02 -15.07
CA GLY A 88 46.05 64.95 -15.06
C GLY A 88 45.26 64.98 -13.76
N HIS A 89 43.98 65.37 -13.83
CA HIS A 89 43.12 65.37 -12.67
C HIS A 89 42.50 63.98 -12.47
N SER A 90 42.62 63.42 -11.26
CA SER A 90 42.02 62.14 -10.90
C SER A 90 40.50 62.14 -10.86
N PHE A 91 39.87 63.32 -10.97
CA PHE A 91 38.44 63.52 -10.79
C PHE A 91 37.72 63.99 -12.06
N TYR A 92 38.45 64.28 -13.14
CA TYR A 92 37.86 64.81 -14.36
C TYR A 92 38.22 63.94 -15.57
N SER A 93 37.25 63.83 -16.46
CA SER A 93 37.43 63.22 -17.78
C SER A 93 37.59 64.32 -18.83
N VAL A 94 38.11 63.96 -20.00
CA VAL A 94 38.31 64.92 -21.10
C VAL A 94 37.61 64.42 -22.35
N VAL A 95 36.85 65.31 -22.98
CA VAL A 95 36.38 65.14 -24.35
C VAL A 95 37.26 66.00 -25.25
N GLN A 96 37.87 65.37 -26.24
CA GLN A 96 38.76 65.99 -27.19
C GLN A 96 38.18 65.85 -28.60
N LEU A 97 38.12 66.97 -29.32
CA LEU A 97 37.88 66.99 -30.76
C LEU A 97 39.21 67.25 -31.47
N ASP A 98 39.60 66.33 -32.35
CA ASP A 98 40.80 66.40 -33.17
C ASP A 98 40.41 66.53 -34.64
N VAL A 99 40.87 67.59 -35.30
CA VAL A 99 40.60 67.84 -36.72
C VAL A 99 41.83 67.46 -37.53
N GLN A 100 41.69 66.44 -38.38
CA GLN A 100 42.78 65.95 -39.22
C GLN A 100 43.07 66.95 -40.35
N ASP A 101 44.35 67.24 -40.58
CA ASP A 101 44.77 68.21 -41.62
C ASP A 101 44.56 67.67 -43.05
N ASN A 102 44.54 66.34 -43.22
CA ASN A 102 44.31 65.67 -44.50
C ASN A 102 42.80 65.50 -44.75
N GLY A 103 42.18 66.45 -45.45
CA GLY A 103 40.74 66.45 -45.73
C GLY A 103 39.95 67.33 -44.76
N ARG A 104 40.49 68.52 -44.47
CA ARG A 104 39.92 69.48 -43.52
C ARG A 104 38.41 69.69 -43.80
N PRO A 105 37.53 69.29 -42.88
CA PRO A 105 36.09 69.45 -43.04
C PRO A 105 35.71 70.93 -43.11
N ASN A 106 34.56 71.23 -43.69
CA ASN A 106 34.00 72.59 -43.70
C ASN A 106 33.90 73.12 -42.26
N ASP A 107 34.32 74.36 -42.02
CA ASP A 107 34.27 75.00 -40.70
C ASP A 107 32.85 74.96 -40.08
N GLY A 108 31.81 75.00 -40.92
CA GLY A 108 30.41 74.81 -40.48
C GLY A 108 30.14 73.43 -39.88
N PHE A 109 30.73 72.38 -40.46
CA PHE A 109 30.59 71.01 -39.96
C PHE A 109 31.32 70.83 -38.61
N ILE A 110 32.49 71.46 -38.43
CA ILE A 110 33.21 71.47 -37.15
C ILE A 110 32.37 72.17 -36.07
N ALA A 111 31.77 73.32 -36.40
CA ALA A 111 30.90 74.06 -35.50
C ALA A 111 29.66 73.25 -35.08
N ASP A 112 29.02 72.54 -36.01
CA ASP A 112 27.84 71.72 -35.73
C ASP A 112 28.15 70.59 -34.75
N ILE A 113 29.26 69.87 -34.95
CA ILE A 113 29.71 68.82 -34.02
C ILE A 113 30.01 69.43 -32.64
N GLN A 114 30.68 70.58 -32.59
CA GLN A 114 30.98 71.25 -31.33
C GLN A 114 29.70 71.70 -30.60
N ILE A 115 28.68 72.17 -31.33
CA ILE A 115 27.39 72.55 -30.76
C ILE A 115 26.67 71.34 -30.18
N VAL A 116 26.67 70.20 -30.87
CA VAL A 116 26.04 68.96 -30.40
C VAL A 116 26.74 68.46 -29.12
N VAL A 117 28.08 68.39 -29.14
CA VAL A 117 28.85 68.00 -27.96
C VAL A 117 28.58 68.95 -26.79
N ASN A 118 28.67 70.27 -26.99
CA ASN A 118 28.43 71.23 -25.92
C ASN A 118 26.99 71.18 -25.40
N ARG A 119 26.00 71.08 -26.28
CA ARG A 119 24.59 70.94 -25.89
C ARG A 119 24.38 69.70 -25.03
N PHE A 120 24.97 68.58 -25.42
CA PHE A 120 24.89 67.34 -24.68
C PHE A 120 25.55 67.45 -23.30
N LEU A 121 26.76 68.03 -23.25
CA LEU A 121 27.50 68.22 -22.00
C LEU A 121 26.78 69.16 -21.03
N VAL A 122 26.16 70.23 -21.53
CA VAL A 122 25.35 71.16 -20.72
C VAL A 122 24.06 70.49 -20.25
N GLY A 123 23.34 69.82 -21.16
CA GLY A 123 22.05 69.19 -20.85
C GLY A 123 22.15 68.11 -19.77
N ASN A 124 23.29 67.43 -19.70
CA ASN A 124 23.57 66.41 -18.68
C ASN A 124 24.37 66.92 -17.47
N GLY A 125 24.63 68.23 -17.37
CA GLY A 125 25.33 68.82 -16.22
C GLY A 125 26.79 68.37 -16.07
N LEU A 126 27.45 67.95 -17.15
CA LEU A 126 28.79 67.36 -17.13
C LEU A 126 29.90 68.41 -17.16
N LEU A 127 29.59 69.66 -17.47
CA LEU A 127 30.57 70.74 -17.39
C LEU A 127 30.87 71.07 -15.93
N PRO A 128 32.14 71.14 -15.51
CA PRO A 128 32.48 71.62 -14.19
C PRO A 128 31.93 73.04 -14.03
N ILE A 129 31.29 73.31 -12.90
CA ILE A 129 30.89 74.66 -12.50
C ILE A 129 32.15 75.51 -12.57
N ARG A 130 32.26 76.39 -13.57
CA ARG A 130 33.38 77.32 -13.67
C ARG A 130 33.32 78.19 -12.41
N HIS A 131 34.27 77.99 -11.50
CA HIS A 131 34.67 79.06 -10.61
C HIS A 131 35.05 80.24 -11.50
N ILE A 132 34.23 81.28 -11.48
CA ILE A 132 34.54 82.56 -12.11
C ILE A 132 35.75 83.10 -11.36
N THR A 133 36.95 82.80 -11.86
CA THR A 133 38.14 83.51 -11.45
C THR A 133 38.04 84.91 -12.02
N ASN A 134 37.77 85.85 -11.11
CA ASN A 134 37.73 87.28 -11.29
C ASN A 134 38.77 87.80 -12.28
N GLY A 135 38.31 88.62 -13.22
CA GLY A 135 39.19 89.33 -14.14
C GLY A 135 38.45 90.36 -14.99
N ALA A 136 37.86 91.39 -14.37
CA ALA A 136 37.90 92.77 -14.85
C ALA A 136 36.97 93.68 -14.03
N ARG A 137 37.53 94.81 -13.61
CA ARG A 137 36.89 95.94 -12.94
C ARG A 137 35.70 96.50 -13.73
N GLY A 138 34.67 96.93 -13.01
CA GLY A 138 33.67 97.87 -13.53
C GLY A 138 32.44 97.95 -12.64
N GLU A 139 32.32 99.04 -11.89
CA GLU A 139 31.25 99.37 -10.94
C GLU A 139 29.83 99.16 -11.49
N GLY A 140 29.10 98.20 -10.94
CA GLY A 140 27.67 97.97 -11.21
C GLY A 140 27.02 96.89 -10.34
N ASP A 141 27.64 96.53 -9.22
CA ASP A 141 27.62 95.16 -8.68
C ASP A 141 26.63 94.90 -7.52
N LEU A 142 25.58 95.72 -7.35
CA LEU A 142 24.56 95.48 -6.32
C LEU A 142 23.23 94.97 -6.88
N SER A 143 22.89 95.28 -8.13
CA SER A 143 21.65 94.79 -8.77
C SER A 143 21.83 93.39 -9.38
N HIS A 144 23.02 93.07 -9.90
CA HIS A 144 23.33 91.78 -10.49
C HIS A 144 23.46 90.66 -9.44
N ASN A 145 24.10 90.93 -8.30
CA ASN A 145 24.19 89.95 -7.20
C ASN A 145 22.83 89.63 -6.58
N VAL A 146 21.91 90.62 -6.51
CA VAL A 146 20.54 90.40 -6.02
C VAL A 146 19.71 89.56 -7.01
N ALA A 147 19.86 89.78 -8.31
CA ALA A 147 19.22 88.96 -9.34
C ALA A 147 19.78 87.52 -9.39
N LEU A 148 21.09 87.36 -9.15
CA LEU A 148 21.73 86.05 -9.07
C LEU A 148 21.29 85.28 -7.82
N LEU A 149 21.23 85.95 -6.67
CA LEU A 149 20.76 85.35 -5.42
C LEU A 149 19.27 84.99 -5.47
N SER A 150 18.43 85.81 -6.11
CA SER A 150 17.01 85.47 -6.30
C SER A 150 16.81 84.32 -7.30
N ALA A 151 17.62 84.24 -8.37
CA ALA A 151 17.61 83.11 -9.29
C ALA A 151 18.11 81.82 -8.62
N ILE A 152 19.15 81.89 -7.78
CA ILE A 152 19.64 80.76 -6.99
C ILE A 152 18.59 80.33 -5.96
N GLN A 153 17.95 81.28 -5.27
CA GLN A 153 16.91 80.97 -4.27
C GLN A 153 15.65 80.40 -4.94
N ALA A 154 15.26 80.91 -6.10
CA ALA A 154 14.17 80.34 -6.90
C ALA A 154 14.52 78.94 -7.42
N SER A 155 15.74 78.73 -7.94
CA SER A 155 16.23 77.43 -8.38
C SER A 155 16.34 76.44 -7.23
N ALA A 156 16.80 76.86 -6.06
CA ALA A 156 16.89 76.03 -4.86
C ALA A 156 15.50 75.66 -4.34
N SER A 157 14.57 76.61 -4.31
CA SER A 157 13.16 76.36 -3.96
C SER A 157 12.50 75.37 -4.93
N ASP A 158 12.75 75.53 -6.23
CA ASP A 158 12.25 74.65 -7.29
C ASP A 158 12.90 73.25 -7.26
N GLN A 159 14.20 73.17 -6.93
CA GLN A 159 14.86 71.89 -6.65
C GLN A 159 14.30 71.21 -5.40
N ILE A 160 14.05 71.93 -4.31
CA ILE A 160 13.42 71.39 -3.10
C ILE A 160 12.00 70.89 -3.42
N ALA A 161 11.23 71.64 -4.21
CA ALA A 161 9.90 71.23 -4.65
C ALA A 161 9.95 69.95 -5.49
N ARG A 162 10.86 69.85 -6.45
CA ARG A 162 11.07 68.62 -7.24
C ARG A 162 11.53 67.43 -6.40
N VAL A 163 12.42 67.65 -5.44
CA VAL A 163 12.91 66.61 -4.54
C VAL A 163 11.79 66.11 -3.63
N ASN A 164 10.98 67.02 -3.06
CA ASN A 164 9.81 66.64 -2.28
C ASN A 164 8.79 65.87 -3.13
N GLN A 165 8.53 66.33 -4.35
CA GLN A 165 7.61 65.64 -5.28
C GLN A 165 8.13 64.23 -5.63
N PHE A 166 9.45 64.10 -5.83
CA PHE A 166 10.09 62.82 -6.07
C PHE A 166 9.98 61.88 -4.86
N PHE A 167 10.19 62.39 -3.63
CA PHE A 167 10.01 61.58 -2.43
C PHE A 167 8.57 61.12 -2.24
N ILE A 168 7.58 61.96 -2.55
CA ILE A 168 6.17 61.58 -2.53
C ILE A 168 5.90 60.47 -3.54
N ASP A 169 6.33 60.63 -4.80
CA ASP A 169 6.14 59.61 -5.85
C ASP A 169 6.88 58.29 -5.53
N LEU A 170 8.08 58.36 -4.95
CA LEU A 170 8.83 57.19 -4.53
C LEU A 170 8.13 56.45 -3.38
N THR A 171 7.58 57.20 -2.42
CA THR A 171 6.85 56.64 -1.28
C THR A 171 5.57 55.96 -1.76
N ASP A 172 4.81 56.60 -2.65
CA ASP A 172 3.61 56.01 -3.25
C ASP A 172 3.93 54.74 -4.05
N LYS A 173 5.04 54.74 -4.81
CA LYS A 173 5.51 53.54 -5.54
C LYS A 173 5.95 52.41 -4.61
N LEU A 174 6.61 52.72 -3.50
CA LEU A 174 6.99 51.72 -2.51
C LEU A 174 5.78 51.15 -1.79
N ASP A 175 4.82 51.99 -1.41
CA ASP A 175 3.58 51.56 -0.74
C ASP A 175 2.72 50.70 -1.66
N THR A 176 2.59 51.07 -2.94
CA THR A 176 1.89 50.25 -3.93
C THR A 176 2.58 48.90 -4.15
N LYS A 177 3.91 48.88 -4.29
CA LYS A 177 4.67 47.63 -4.44
C LYS A 177 4.58 46.74 -3.20
N ASN A 178 4.65 47.31 -2.01
CA ASN A 178 4.50 46.56 -0.77
C ASN A 178 3.09 45.95 -0.66
N ARG A 179 2.04 46.69 -1.03
CA ARG A 179 0.67 46.17 -1.07
C ARG A 179 0.50 45.04 -2.08
N GLU A 180 0.99 45.21 -3.31
CA GLU A 180 0.97 44.16 -4.33
C GLU A 180 1.69 42.89 -3.84
N LEU A 181 2.87 43.06 -3.24
CA LEU A 181 3.66 41.95 -2.73
C LEU A 181 2.95 41.22 -1.59
N GLU A 182 2.38 41.96 -0.63
CA GLU A 182 1.64 41.39 0.49
C GLU A 182 0.36 40.67 0.04
N GLU A 183 -0.35 41.23 -0.95
CA GLU A 183 -1.50 40.57 -1.57
C GLU A 183 -1.10 39.27 -2.28
N THR A 184 0.01 39.30 -3.03
CA THR A 184 0.55 38.12 -3.70
C THR A 184 0.92 37.02 -2.69
N TYR A 185 1.60 37.39 -1.59
CA TYR A 185 1.93 36.45 -0.52
C TYR A 185 0.69 35.89 0.17
N ARG A 186 -0.33 36.71 0.47
CA ARG A 186 -1.60 36.24 1.05
C ARG A 186 -2.33 35.28 0.10
N ASN A 187 -2.33 35.57 -1.21
CA ASN A 187 -2.94 34.71 -2.22
C ASN A 187 -2.18 33.38 -2.36
N GLN A 188 -0.85 33.40 -2.33
CA GLN A 188 -0.04 32.18 -2.34
C GLN A 188 -0.24 31.36 -1.08
N ALA A 189 -0.20 31.98 0.10
CA ALA A 189 -0.41 31.31 1.38
C ALA A 189 -1.79 30.64 1.44
N SER A 190 -2.85 31.35 1.06
CA SER A 190 -4.21 30.78 1.03
C SER A 190 -4.37 29.66 0.01
N THR A 191 -3.69 29.75 -1.14
CA THR A 191 -3.70 28.67 -2.14
C THR A 191 -2.96 27.44 -1.63
N LEU A 192 -1.80 27.63 -1.00
CA LEU A 192 -1.01 26.55 -0.41
C LEU A 192 -1.79 25.84 0.70
N GLU A 193 -2.45 26.62 1.57
CA GLU A 193 -3.24 26.09 2.67
C GLU A 193 -4.46 25.30 2.17
N ARG A 194 -5.14 25.77 1.12
CA ARG A 194 -6.19 24.98 0.45
C ARG A 194 -5.66 23.68 -0.15
N GLN A 195 -4.49 23.70 -0.78
CA GLN A 195 -3.87 22.50 -1.34
C GLN A 195 -3.45 21.51 -0.25
N PHE A 196 -2.92 22.00 0.87
CA PHE A 196 -2.58 21.18 2.03
C PHE A 196 -3.81 20.55 2.64
N ALA A 197 -4.86 21.34 2.91
CA ALA A 197 -6.12 20.82 3.42
C ALA A 197 -6.75 19.77 2.48
N ALA A 198 -6.73 20.01 1.17
CA ALA A 198 -7.23 19.05 0.19
C ALA A 198 -6.42 17.75 0.17
N LYS A 199 -5.08 17.82 0.29
CA LYS A 199 -4.21 16.64 0.36
C LYS A 199 -4.39 15.89 1.68
N GLU A 200 -4.58 16.59 2.79
CA GLU A 200 -4.82 15.97 4.09
C GLU A 200 -6.14 15.21 4.10
N GLU A 201 -7.20 15.81 3.55
CA GLU A 201 -8.49 15.14 3.40
C GLU A 201 -8.42 13.94 2.43
N ALA A 202 -7.68 14.06 1.33
CA ALA A 202 -7.43 12.94 0.42
C ALA A 202 -6.68 11.79 1.11
N LEU A 203 -5.61 12.10 1.85
CA LEU A 203 -4.85 11.09 2.61
C LEU A 203 -5.69 10.45 3.71
N LYS A 204 -6.56 11.22 4.36
CA LYS A 204 -7.46 10.70 5.39
C LYS A 204 -8.48 9.73 4.78
N SER A 205 -9.15 10.12 3.70
CA SER A 205 -10.08 9.23 2.99
C SER A 205 -9.40 7.97 2.44
N GLU A 206 -8.18 8.07 1.94
CA GLU A 206 -7.39 6.92 1.51
C GLU A 206 -7.04 5.99 2.68
N ARG A 207 -6.64 6.54 3.83
CA ARG A 207 -6.38 5.74 5.04
C ARG A 207 -7.62 5.02 5.54
N GLU A 208 -8.77 5.69 5.56
CA GLU A 208 -10.06 5.08 5.94
C GLU A 208 -10.44 3.96 4.94
N ALA A 209 -10.24 4.17 3.64
CA ALA A 209 -10.45 3.14 2.62
C ALA A 209 -9.50 1.95 2.79
N LEU A 210 -8.22 2.18 3.11
CA LEU A 210 -7.26 1.11 3.37
C LEU A 210 -7.57 0.34 4.64
N GLU A 211 -8.05 1.02 5.70
CA GLU A 211 -8.43 0.37 6.95
C GLU A 211 -9.66 -0.53 6.77
N THR A 212 -10.68 -0.06 6.04
CA THR A 212 -11.85 -0.87 5.69
C THR A 212 -11.47 -2.10 4.86
N LEU A 213 -10.57 -1.94 3.89
CA LEU A 213 -10.09 -3.04 3.04
C LEU A 213 -9.25 -4.04 3.84
N LYS A 214 -8.41 -3.57 4.77
CA LYS A 214 -7.65 -4.44 5.68
C LYS A 214 -8.57 -5.27 6.55
N LYS A 215 -9.62 -4.65 7.12
CA LYS A 215 -10.63 -5.34 7.94
C LYS A 215 -11.35 -6.44 7.14
N ASP A 216 -11.80 -6.14 5.92
CA ASP A 216 -12.42 -7.14 5.03
C ASP A 216 -11.45 -8.29 4.67
N LEU A 217 -10.17 -7.98 4.44
CA LEU A 217 -9.16 -9.00 4.16
C LEU A 217 -8.92 -9.92 5.37
N ASP A 218 -8.81 -9.37 6.58
CA ASP A 218 -8.65 -10.15 7.81
C ASP A 218 -9.88 -11.04 8.08
N ASP A 219 -11.09 -10.55 7.85
CA ASP A 219 -12.34 -11.32 8.01
C ASP A 219 -12.42 -12.49 7.00
N ARG A 220 -12.02 -12.25 5.75
CA ARG A 220 -11.91 -13.31 4.72
C ARG A 220 -10.86 -14.34 5.08
N SER A 221 -9.69 -13.91 5.54
CA SER A 221 -8.59 -14.80 5.95
C SER A 221 -9.03 -15.75 7.06
N ASN A 222 -9.71 -15.23 8.09
CA ASN A 222 -10.26 -16.05 9.18
C ASN A 222 -11.28 -17.09 8.68
N THR A 223 -12.12 -16.70 7.73
CA THR A 223 -13.08 -17.62 7.09
C THR A 223 -12.37 -18.73 6.31
N HIS A 224 -11.34 -18.38 5.55
CA HIS A 224 -10.53 -19.35 4.79
C HIS A 224 -9.78 -20.31 5.71
N ALA A 225 -9.13 -19.82 6.77
CA ALA A 225 -8.43 -20.64 7.73
C ALA A 225 -9.37 -21.65 8.41
N ARG A 226 -10.57 -21.22 8.79
CA ARG A 226 -11.59 -22.13 9.36
C ARG A 226 -12.01 -23.21 8.37
N ARG A 227 -12.26 -22.85 7.11
CA ARG A 227 -12.63 -23.82 6.05
C ARG A 227 -11.49 -24.80 5.74
N ALA A 228 -10.23 -24.36 5.81
CA ALA A 228 -9.06 -25.22 5.66
C ALA A 228 -8.98 -26.26 6.79
N ILE A 229 -9.13 -25.83 8.06
CA ILE A 229 -9.17 -26.74 9.22
C ILE A 229 -10.30 -27.76 9.09
N ARG A 230 -11.49 -27.31 8.64
CA ARG A 230 -12.62 -28.20 8.37
C ARG A 230 -12.27 -29.24 7.30
N GLY A 231 -11.66 -28.82 6.20
CA GLY A 231 -11.20 -29.71 5.13
C GLY A 231 -10.20 -30.75 5.63
N GLU A 232 -9.22 -30.33 6.43
CA GLU A 232 -8.22 -31.21 7.05
C GLU A 232 -8.84 -32.21 8.03
N LEU A 233 -9.78 -31.77 8.87
CA LEU A 233 -10.52 -32.65 9.78
C LEU A 233 -11.31 -33.72 9.00
N ILE A 234 -12.04 -33.31 7.96
CA ILE A 234 -12.79 -34.23 7.09
C ILE A 234 -11.83 -35.21 6.40
N GLN A 235 -10.71 -34.74 5.84
CA GLN A 235 -9.72 -35.63 5.24
C GLN A 235 -9.10 -36.60 6.24
N THR A 236 -8.84 -36.15 7.47
CA THR A 236 -8.31 -37.00 8.54
C THR A 236 -9.32 -38.07 8.95
N ILE A 237 -10.60 -37.70 9.10
CA ILE A 237 -11.68 -38.63 9.40
C ILE A 237 -11.85 -39.65 8.26
N GLN A 238 -11.90 -39.20 7.01
CA GLN A 238 -11.98 -40.07 5.83
C GLN A 238 -10.74 -40.98 5.67
N GLY A 239 -9.56 -40.44 5.96
CA GLY A 239 -8.31 -41.21 5.98
C GLY A 239 -8.35 -42.32 7.02
N ARG A 240 -8.81 -42.00 8.23
CA ARG A 240 -9.03 -42.98 9.31
C ARG A 240 -10.11 -43.99 8.96
N GLN A 241 -11.16 -43.59 8.24
CA GLN A 241 -12.24 -44.46 7.80
C GLN A 241 -11.78 -45.49 6.75
N ARG A 242 -10.96 -45.08 5.78
CA ARG A 242 -10.32 -46.00 4.84
C ARG A 242 -9.41 -47.01 5.55
N SER A 243 -8.77 -46.58 6.63
CA SER A 243 -7.96 -47.45 7.50
C SER A 243 -8.75 -48.12 8.63
N PHE A 244 -10.07 -47.93 8.74
CA PHE A 244 -10.91 -48.59 9.75
C PHE A 244 -11.20 -50.03 9.33
N THR A 245 -10.17 -50.72 8.83
CA THR A 245 -10.06 -52.15 8.99
C THR A 245 -9.94 -52.38 10.50
N ILE A 246 -10.79 -53.25 11.03
CA ILE A 246 -10.69 -53.81 12.38
C ILE A 246 -9.22 -53.88 12.78
N SER A 247 -8.85 -53.31 13.93
CA SER A 247 -7.45 -53.32 14.37
C SER A 247 -6.92 -54.76 14.24
N PRO A 248 -5.66 -54.94 13.80
CA PRO A 248 -5.11 -56.28 13.62
C PRO A 248 -5.24 -57.14 14.89
N GLU A 249 -5.29 -56.51 16.06
CA GLU A 249 -5.53 -57.10 17.37
C GLU A 249 -6.98 -57.61 17.57
N THR A 250 -7.99 -56.89 17.11
CA THR A 250 -9.39 -57.38 17.17
C THR A 250 -9.66 -58.43 16.09
N ARG A 251 -8.91 -58.44 14.99
CA ARG A 251 -8.99 -59.49 13.95
C ARG A 251 -8.35 -60.79 14.43
N SER A 252 -7.20 -60.72 15.11
CA SER A 252 -6.49 -61.90 15.63
C SER A 252 -7.27 -62.64 16.72
N LEU A 253 -8.10 -61.92 17.50
CA LEU A 253 -8.94 -62.52 18.54
C LEU A 253 -10.07 -63.43 17.99
N ARG A 254 -10.43 -63.32 16.71
CA ARG A 254 -11.51 -64.11 16.08
C ARG A 254 -11.04 -65.48 15.63
N TRP A 255 -9.81 -65.55 15.15
CA TRP A 255 -9.23 -66.75 14.58
C TRP A 255 -9.29 -67.96 15.53
N PRO A 256 -8.93 -67.86 16.83
CA PRO A 256 -9.02 -69.01 17.73
C PRO A 256 -10.45 -69.50 17.91
N ILE A 257 -11.46 -68.62 17.93
CA ILE A 257 -12.87 -69.01 18.08
C ILE A 257 -13.33 -69.78 16.83
N HIS A 258 -13.02 -69.29 15.62
CA HIS A 258 -13.32 -70.03 14.39
C HIS A 258 -12.64 -71.39 14.39
N VAL A 259 -11.37 -71.48 14.79
CA VAL A 259 -10.64 -72.76 14.86
C VAL A 259 -11.32 -73.72 15.81
N VAL A 260 -11.71 -73.28 17.01
CA VAL A 260 -12.41 -74.14 17.99
C VAL A 260 -13.73 -74.66 17.43
N PHE A 261 -14.57 -73.80 16.84
CA PHE A 261 -15.85 -74.26 16.26
C PHE A 261 -15.67 -75.14 15.02
N ILE A 262 -14.69 -74.84 14.16
CA ILE A 262 -14.38 -75.67 12.99
C ILE A 262 -13.88 -77.05 13.42
N VAL A 263 -12.95 -77.12 14.37
CA VAL A 263 -12.45 -78.39 14.93
C VAL A 263 -13.59 -79.19 15.54
N LEU A 264 -14.51 -78.53 16.25
CA LEU A 264 -15.62 -79.20 16.90
C LEU A 264 -16.70 -79.66 15.90
N LEU A 265 -16.98 -78.89 14.85
CA LEU A 265 -17.87 -79.29 13.75
C LEU A 265 -17.27 -80.43 12.92
N LEU A 266 -16.00 -80.33 12.54
CA LEU A 266 -15.32 -81.40 11.79
C LEU A 266 -15.14 -82.65 12.64
N GLY A 267 -14.84 -82.51 13.94
CA GLY A 267 -14.71 -83.62 14.87
C GLY A 267 -16.03 -84.35 15.11
N SER A 268 -17.13 -83.62 15.29
CA SER A 268 -18.47 -84.23 15.43
C SER A 268 -18.94 -84.87 14.13
N LEU A 269 -18.69 -84.25 12.97
CA LEU A 269 -18.98 -84.84 11.67
C LEU A 269 -18.17 -86.11 11.41
N ALA A 270 -16.85 -86.07 11.62
CA ALA A 270 -15.98 -87.23 11.47
C ALA A 270 -16.36 -88.36 12.44
N GLY A 271 -16.71 -88.02 13.69
CA GLY A 271 -17.20 -88.98 14.68
C GLY A 271 -18.52 -89.64 14.27
N ALA A 272 -19.46 -88.87 13.70
CA ALA A 272 -20.71 -89.42 13.18
C ALA A 272 -20.47 -90.35 11.99
N VAL A 273 -19.64 -89.95 11.02
CA VAL A 273 -19.30 -90.76 9.85
C VAL A 273 -18.57 -92.04 10.26
N TRP A 274 -17.60 -91.94 11.17
CA TRP A 274 -16.89 -93.11 11.71
C TRP A 274 -17.82 -94.07 12.44
N SER A 275 -18.73 -93.54 13.26
CA SER A 275 -19.74 -94.34 13.98
C SER A 275 -20.66 -95.10 13.01
N LEU A 276 -21.10 -94.44 11.93
CA LEU A 276 -21.90 -95.07 10.87
C LEU A 276 -21.11 -96.12 10.10
N TYR A 277 -19.83 -95.86 9.80
CA TYR A 277 -18.94 -96.83 9.14
C TYR A 277 -18.78 -98.10 9.98
N VAL A 278 -18.45 -97.96 11.27
CA VAL A 278 -18.29 -99.10 12.20
C VAL A 278 -19.57 -99.91 12.33
N TRP A 279 -20.74 -99.26 12.31
CA TRP A 279 -22.04 -99.93 12.29
C TRP A 279 -22.22 -100.73 10.99
N GLY A 280 -21.91 -100.14 9.82
CA GLY A 280 -22.05 -100.81 8.53
C GLY A 280 -21.12 -102.01 8.34
N THR A 281 -19.92 -102.02 8.93
CA THR A 281 -18.95 -103.11 8.79
C THR A 281 -19.11 -104.24 9.80
N ASN A 282 -19.83 -104.04 10.90
CA ASN A 282 -20.03 -105.04 11.96
C ASN A 282 -21.52 -105.33 12.22
N PRO A 283 -22.24 -105.96 11.27
CA PRO A 283 -23.64 -106.31 11.45
C PRO A 283 -23.76 -107.57 12.33
N THR A 284 -23.56 -107.44 13.64
CA THR A 284 -23.95 -108.48 14.62
C THR A 284 -25.29 -108.09 15.25
N ASP A 285 -26.20 -109.06 15.39
CA ASP A 285 -27.56 -109.04 15.97
C ASP A 285 -28.19 -107.66 16.29
N ALA A 286 -29.43 -107.47 15.83
CA ALA A 286 -30.19 -106.22 15.94
C ALA A 286 -30.29 -105.65 17.38
N TRP A 287 -30.06 -106.48 18.41
CA TRP A 287 -30.11 -106.13 19.83
C TRP A 287 -28.78 -106.27 20.56
N GLY A 288 -27.67 -106.49 19.84
CA GLY A 288 -26.34 -106.56 20.42
C GLY A 288 -25.88 -105.23 21.01
N ALA A 289 -25.11 -105.29 22.10
CA ALA A 289 -24.55 -104.12 22.78
C ALA A 289 -23.75 -103.19 21.82
N MET A 290 -23.19 -103.74 20.73
CA MET A 290 -22.49 -102.97 19.69
C MET A 290 -23.42 -102.09 18.83
N THR A 291 -24.63 -102.56 18.52
CA THR A 291 -25.63 -101.81 17.73
C THR A 291 -26.16 -100.64 18.54
N VAL A 292 -26.52 -100.89 19.81
CA VAL A 292 -27.00 -99.84 20.72
C VAL A 292 -25.93 -98.78 20.98
N THR A 293 -24.68 -99.19 21.23
CA THR A 293 -23.58 -98.23 21.45
C THR A 293 -23.25 -97.40 20.21
N SER A 294 -23.34 -97.97 19.00
CA SER A 294 -23.12 -97.24 17.74
C SER A 294 -24.27 -96.28 17.42
N ALA A 295 -25.52 -96.67 17.70
CA ALA A 295 -26.68 -95.78 17.58
C ALA A 295 -26.59 -94.59 18.55
N VAL A 296 -26.25 -94.84 19.82
CA VAL A 296 -26.05 -93.79 20.83
C VAL A 296 -24.90 -92.86 20.45
N LYS A 297 -23.75 -93.39 20.00
CA LYS A 297 -22.62 -92.56 19.54
C LYS A 297 -22.99 -91.68 18.36
N THR A 298 -23.70 -92.24 17.37
CA THR A 298 -24.17 -91.48 16.20
C THR A 298 -25.12 -90.36 16.65
N ALA A 299 -26.09 -90.66 17.52
CA ALA A 299 -27.00 -89.65 18.05
C ALA A 299 -26.27 -88.54 18.81
N VAL A 300 -25.28 -88.89 19.65
CA VAL A 300 -24.45 -87.90 20.38
C VAL A 300 -23.65 -87.02 19.42
N PHE A 301 -23.02 -87.60 18.40
CA PHE A 301 -22.25 -86.83 17.41
C PHE A 301 -23.13 -85.95 16.53
N THR A 302 -24.30 -86.44 16.08
CA THR A 302 -25.26 -85.65 15.31
C THR A 302 -25.84 -84.51 16.15
N PHE A 303 -26.21 -84.77 17.39
CA PHE A 303 -26.67 -83.73 18.31
C PHE A 303 -25.55 -82.71 18.57
N GLY A 304 -24.34 -83.18 18.85
CA GLY A 304 -23.16 -82.33 19.02
C GLY A 304 -22.89 -81.44 17.81
N PHE A 305 -23.00 -81.99 16.60
CA PHE A 305 -22.85 -81.23 15.35
C PHE A 305 -23.93 -80.12 15.23
N LEU A 306 -25.20 -80.46 15.42
CA LEU A 306 -26.32 -79.52 15.30
C LEU A 306 -26.27 -78.42 16.36
N THR A 307 -26.00 -78.77 17.62
CA THR A 307 -25.84 -77.80 18.71
C THR A 307 -24.69 -76.84 18.40
N SER A 308 -23.58 -77.36 17.89
CA SER A 308 -22.39 -76.56 17.64
C SER A 308 -22.53 -75.65 16.43
N ALA A 309 -23.22 -76.13 15.39
CA ALA A 309 -23.59 -75.32 14.24
C ALA A 309 -24.54 -74.17 14.67
N GLY A 310 -25.56 -74.47 15.48
CA GLY A 310 -26.49 -73.47 15.99
C GLY A 310 -25.83 -72.41 16.87
N LEU A 311 -24.94 -72.82 17.78
CA LEU A 311 -24.15 -71.90 18.60
C LEU A 311 -23.21 -71.04 17.76
N TYR A 312 -22.55 -71.63 16.76
CA TYR A 312 -21.66 -70.90 15.86
C TYR A 312 -22.41 -69.84 15.05
N ILE A 313 -23.56 -70.19 14.46
CA ILE A 313 -24.41 -69.23 13.73
C ILE A 313 -24.89 -68.11 14.66
N SER A 314 -25.33 -68.45 15.88
CA SER A 314 -25.80 -67.47 16.86
C SER A 314 -24.68 -66.52 17.30
N TRP A 315 -23.47 -67.05 17.51
CA TRP A 315 -22.29 -66.25 17.82
C TRP A 315 -21.92 -65.33 16.65
N MET A 316 -21.95 -65.86 15.43
CA MET A 316 -21.65 -65.12 14.20
C MET A 316 -22.63 -63.96 13.99
N ASN A 317 -23.94 -64.21 14.13
CA ASN A 317 -24.97 -63.18 13.99
C ASN A 317 -24.79 -62.08 15.03
N ARG A 318 -24.65 -62.42 16.32
CA ARG A 318 -24.39 -61.44 17.38
C ARG A 318 -23.13 -60.61 17.14
N TRP A 319 -22.09 -61.26 16.61
CA TRP A 319 -20.84 -60.59 16.30
C TRP A 319 -21.04 -59.61 15.14
N PHE A 320 -21.72 -60.01 14.07
CA PHE A 320 -22.06 -59.13 12.95
C PHE A 320 -22.94 -57.96 13.36
N ASP A 321 -23.98 -58.20 14.17
CA ASP A 321 -24.90 -57.17 14.65
C ASP A 321 -24.13 -56.10 15.43
N LYS A 322 -23.35 -56.52 16.45
CA LYS A 322 -22.50 -55.59 17.22
C LYS A 322 -21.52 -54.82 16.35
N HIS A 323 -21.01 -55.44 15.30
CA HIS A 323 -20.05 -54.80 14.42
C HIS A 323 -20.71 -53.82 13.45
N ALA A 324 -21.89 -54.15 12.94
CA ALA A 324 -22.71 -53.27 12.13
C ALA A 324 -23.12 -52.04 12.96
N ASP A 325 -23.59 -52.24 14.19
CA ASP A 325 -23.96 -51.16 15.10
C ASP A 325 -22.78 -50.22 15.38
N ALA A 326 -21.60 -50.77 15.72
CA ALA A 326 -20.40 -49.95 15.92
C ALA A 326 -20.01 -49.13 14.68
N GLN A 327 -20.19 -49.70 13.47
CA GLN A 327 -19.97 -48.96 12.22
C GLN A 327 -21.03 -47.89 11.98
N PHE A 328 -22.30 -48.16 12.26
CA PHE A 328 -23.38 -47.18 12.14
C PHE A 328 -23.16 -46.02 13.11
N HIS A 329 -22.81 -46.30 14.37
CA HIS A 329 -22.47 -45.27 15.34
C HIS A 329 -21.30 -44.40 14.89
N THR A 330 -20.24 -45.01 14.34
CA THR A 330 -19.09 -44.26 13.83
C THR A 330 -19.49 -43.33 12.67
N LYS A 331 -20.32 -43.81 11.74
CA LYS A 331 -20.83 -42.99 10.62
C LYS A 331 -21.78 -41.90 11.10
N GLN A 332 -22.64 -42.20 12.06
CA GLN A 332 -23.57 -41.21 12.63
C GLN A 332 -22.80 -40.12 13.38
N PHE A 333 -21.76 -40.48 14.14
CA PHE A 333 -20.87 -39.54 14.80
C PHE A 333 -20.15 -38.61 13.79
N GLU A 334 -19.73 -39.12 12.63
CA GLU A 334 -19.19 -38.30 11.55
C GLU A 334 -20.21 -37.30 10.99
N ILE A 335 -21.44 -37.74 10.75
CA ILE A 335 -22.54 -36.88 10.29
C ILE A 335 -22.81 -35.80 11.34
N ASP A 336 -22.81 -36.16 12.62
CA ASP A 336 -23.02 -35.21 13.71
C ASP A 336 -21.85 -34.23 13.86
N ILE A 337 -20.59 -34.65 13.71
CA ILE A 337 -19.44 -33.71 13.64
C ILE A 337 -19.62 -32.72 12.50
N ASN A 338 -20.01 -33.19 11.32
CA ASN A 338 -20.22 -32.32 10.16
C ASN A 338 -21.37 -31.33 10.39
N ARG A 339 -22.48 -31.79 10.96
CA ARG A 339 -23.62 -30.95 11.33
C ARG A 339 -23.25 -29.93 12.41
N ALA A 340 -22.51 -30.34 13.43
CA ALA A 340 -22.02 -29.47 14.51
C ALA A 340 -21.12 -28.36 13.96
N THR A 341 -20.18 -28.75 13.10
CA THR A 341 -19.26 -27.82 12.45
C THR A 341 -20.02 -26.80 11.60
N TRP A 342 -21.00 -27.26 10.83
CA TRP A 342 -21.86 -26.37 10.05
C TRP A 342 -22.70 -25.45 10.94
N ALA A 343 -23.24 -25.94 12.06
CA ALA A 343 -23.99 -25.13 13.01
C ALA A 343 -23.13 -24.00 13.60
N VAL A 344 -21.89 -24.29 13.97
CA VAL A 344 -20.94 -23.30 14.49
C VAL A 344 -20.54 -22.30 13.42
N GLU A 345 -20.30 -22.74 12.18
CA GLU A 345 -20.01 -21.86 11.05
C GLU A 345 -21.19 -20.91 10.77
N ALA A 346 -22.41 -21.45 10.69
CA ALA A 346 -23.63 -20.67 10.50
C ALA A 346 -23.89 -19.68 11.64
N ALA A 347 -23.66 -20.08 12.90
CA ALA A 347 -23.82 -19.18 14.05
C ALA A 347 -22.81 -18.02 14.03
N LEU A 348 -21.58 -18.29 13.59
CA LEU A 348 -20.53 -17.26 13.51
C LEU A 348 -20.73 -16.35 12.30
N GLU A 349 -21.14 -16.88 11.14
CA GLU A 349 -21.53 -16.07 9.98
C GLU A 349 -22.74 -15.18 10.30
N TRP A 350 -23.74 -15.72 11.01
CA TRP A 350 -24.90 -14.94 11.46
C TRP A 350 -24.50 -13.77 12.36
N LYS A 351 -23.64 -14.04 13.36
CA LYS A 351 -23.11 -13.01 14.25
C LYS A 351 -22.30 -11.96 13.49
N ASN A 352 -21.56 -12.36 12.45
CA ASN A 352 -20.75 -11.42 11.67
C ASN A 352 -21.61 -10.52 10.77
N ILE A 353 -22.70 -11.05 10.21
CA ILE A 353 -23.60 -10.31 9.30
C ILE A 353 -24.59 -9.43 10.07
N GLN A 354 -25.25 -9.99 11.09
CA GLN A 354 -26.35 -9.32 11.79
C GLN A 354 -25.92 -8.64 13.10
N GLY A 355 -24.71 -8.93 13.61
CA GLY A 355 -24.22 -8.41 14.89
C GLY A 355 -24.89 -9.02 16.12
N GLU A 356 -26.02 -9.72 15.95
CA GLU A 356 -26.80 -10.35 17.00
C GLU A 356 -26.52 -11.86 17.12
N GLN A 357 -26.88 -12.43 18.28
CA GLN A 357 -26.82 -13.88 18.48
C GLN A 357 -27.91 -14.56 17.64
N MET A 358 -27.58 -15.72 17.07
CA MET A 358 -28.55 -16.53 16.32
C MET A 358 -29.76 -16.88 17.22
N PRO A 359 -31.01 -16.75 16.73
CA PRO A 359 -32.19 -17.09 17.52
C PRO A 359 -32.12 -18.54 18.04
N ASP A 360 -32.38 -18.72 19.34
CA ASP A 360 -32.28 -20.02 20.02
C ASP A 360 -33.15 -21.10 19.36
N ALA A 361 -34.28 -20.74 18.76
CA ALA A 361 -35.14 -21.67 18.04
C ALA A 361 -34.45 -22.30 16.82
N LEU A 362 -33.63 -21.54 16.09
CA LEU A 362 -32.88 -22.04 14.93
C LEU A 362 -31.67 -22.85 15.37
N LEU A 363 -30.94 -22.37 16.39
CA LEU A 363 -29.80 -23.08 16.95
C LEU A 363 -30.23 -24.45 17.48
N THR A 364 -31.30 -24.47 18.27
CA THR A 364 -31.91 -25.71 18.81
C THR A 364 -32.38 -26.64 17.69
N GLY A 365 -32.89 -26.10 16.58
CA GLY A 365 -33.29 -26.90 15.41
C GLY A 365 -32.11 -27.62 14.74
N ILE A 366 -30.97 -26.94 14.58
CA ILE A 366 -29.78 -27.49 13.90
C ILE A 366 -29.03 -28.46 14.82
N THR A 367 -28.94 -28.16 16.12
CA THR A 367 -28.26 -28.97 17.14
C THR A 367 -29.13 -30.09 17.71
N LYS A 368 -30.41 -30.17 17.32
CA LYS A 368 -31.29 -31.25 17.76
C LYS A 368 -30.75 -32.62 17.36
N HIS A 369 -30.74 -33.55 18.30
CA HIS A 369 -30.26 -34.92 18.12
C HIS A 369 -28.79 -35.05 17.74
N LEU A 370 -28.00 -34.00 17.96
CA LEU A 370 -26.56 -34.04 17.74
C LEU A 370 -25.93 -34.89 18.86
N PHE A 371 -25.27 -35.99 18.51
CA PHE A 371 -24.68 -36.93 19.47
C PHE A 371 -25.71 -37.58 20.42
N ASP A 372 -26.99 -37.50 20.07
CA ASP A 372 -28.06 -38.12 20.83
C ASP A 372 -28.10 -39.59 20.42
N HIS A 373 -27.47 -40.43 21.24
CA HIS A 373 -27.40 -41.86 21.02
C HIS A 373 -28.26 -42.48 22.10
N PRO A 374 -29.51 -42.92 21.79
CA PRO A 374 -30.17 -43.82 22.71
C PRO A 374 -29.22 -44.99 22.85
N HIS A 375 -28.69 -45.21 24.05
CA HIS A 375 -28.11 -46.49 24.38
C HIS A 375 -29.19 -47.49 23.99
N GLY A 376 -28.95 -48.26 22.93
CA GLY A 376 -29.79 -49.40 22.65
C GLY A 376 -29.70 -50.21 23.92
N GLU A 377 -30.75 -50.15 24.74
CA GLU A 377 -31.02 -51.14 25.75
C GLU A 377 -31.21 -52.43 24.95
N THR A 378 -30.09 -53.05 24.58
CA THR A 378 -30.08 -54.48 24.35
C THR A 378 -30.52 -55.01 25.71
N PRO A 379 -31.75 -55.56 25.87
CA PRO A 379 -32.10 -56.20 27.12
C PRO A 379 -30.95 -57.13 27.48
N GLU A 380 -30.34 -56.90 28.64
CA GLU A 380 -29.27 -57.73 29.18
C GLU A 380 -29.83 -59.12 29.43
N TYR A 381 -30.02 -59.90 28.38
CA TYR A 381 -30.29 -61.30 28.50
C TYR A 381 -29.00 -61.93 29.00
N SER A 382 -29.01 -62.35 30.26
CA SER A 382 -27.97 -63.20 30.82
C SER A 382 -27.68 -64.33 29.80
N PRO A 383 -26.42 -64.67 29.52
CA PRO A 383 -26.07 -65.72 28.55
C PRO A 383 -26.81 -67.04 28.78
N LEU A 384 -27.16 -67.33 30.05
CA LEU A 384 -27.98 -68.45 30.48
C LEU A 384 -29.44 -68.36 30.02
N GLU A 385 -30.02 -67.16 29.98
CA GLU A 385 -31.40 -66.91 29.57
C GLU A 385 -31.58 -66.96 28.05
N ALA A 386 -30.53 -66.57 27.31
CA ALA A 386 -30.44 -66.81 25.87
C ALA A 386 -30.24 -68.30 25.51
N LEU A 387 -29.48 -69.04 26.33
CA LEU A 387 -29.34 -70.50 26.19
C LEU A 387 -30.65 -71.22 26.54
N ALA A 388 -31.30 -70.82 27.63
CA ALA A 388 -32.58 -71.36 28.05
C ALA A 388 -33.66 -71.08 27.01
N SER A 389 -33.74 -69.88 26.44
CA SER A 389 -34.74 -69.54 25.42
C SER A 389 -34.49 -70.21 24.06
N SER A 390 -33.24 -70.45 23.65
CA SER A 390 -32.94 -71.19 22.41
C SER A 390 -33.17 -72.70 22.56
N ILE A 391 -32.86 -73.29 23.71
CA ILE A 391 -33.10 -74.71 24.00
C ILE A 391 -34.60 -74.97 24.28
N LEU A 392 -35.25 -74.22 25.18
CA LEU A 392 -36.69 -74.36 25.46
C LEU A 392 -37.57 -73.88 24.30
N GLY A 393 -37.12 -72.92 23.49
CA GLY A 393 -37.82 -72.53 22.27
C GLY A 393 -37.98 -73.69 21.30
N SER A 394 -36.96 -74.56 21.21
CA SER A 394 -37.00 -75.77 20.38
C SER A 394 -37.74 -76.97 21.02
N ALA A 395 -37.94 -76.98 22.34
CA ALA A 395 -38.51 -78.11 23.08
C ALA A 395 -39.99 -77.92 23.51
N SER A 396 -40.68 -76.93 22.94
CA SER A 396 -41.97 -76.42 23.44
C SER A 396 -43.18 -77.37 23.30
N ASN A 397 -43.00 -78.64 22.91
CA ASN A 397 -44.06 -79.65 22.96
C ASN A 397 -43.48 -81.05 23.22
N LEU A 398 -43.02 -81.31 24.45
CA LEU A 398 -42.72 -82.67 24.89
C LEU A 398 -44.00 -83.30 25.48
N LYS A 399 -44.67 -84.15 24.71
CA LYS A 399 -45.69 -85.08 25.22
C LYS A 399 -44.98 -86.36 25.64
N MET A 400 -44.92 -86.64 26.94
CA MET A 400 -44.34 -87.87 27.46
C MET A 400 -45.44 -88.67 28.18
N ASN A 401 -45.65 -89.92 27.74
CA ASN A 401 -46.60 -90.85 28.35
C ASN A 401 -45.83 -91.71 29.37
N LEU A 402 -46.08 -91.49 30.66
CA LEU A 402 -45.52 -92.29 31.74
C LEU A 402 -46.70 -92.91 32.50
N ASN A 403 -46.78 -94.25 32.50
CA ASN A 403 -47.77 -95.04 33.23
C ASN A 403 -49.23 -94.56 33.08
N GLY A 404 -49.68 -94.33 31.83
CA GLY A 404 -51.09 -94.10 31.53
C GLY A 404 -51.62 -92.69 31.79
N ASN A 405 -50.77 -91.76 32.24
CA ASN A 405 -51.11 -90.34 32.35
C ASN A 405 -50.33 -89.52 31.31
N GLU A 406 -51.07 -88.76 30.52
CA GLU A 406 -50.53 -87.84 29.51
C GLU A 406 -50.24 -86.49 30.18
N VAL A 407 -48.97 -86.23 30.50
CA VAL A 407 -48.56 -84.93 31.07
C VAL A 407 -48.02 -84.06 29.94
N SER A 408 -48.74 -82.97 29.65
CA SER A 408 -48.29 -81.93 28.72
C SER A 408 -47.67 -80.77 29.51
N LEU A 409 -46.40 -80.51 29.26
CA LEU A 409 -45.69 -79.35 29.83
C LEU A 409 -45.76 -78.20 28.85
N ASP A 410 -46.75 -77.31 29.05
CA ASP A 410 -46.89 -76.07 28.27
C ASP A 410 -46.16 -74.90 28.95
N ARG A 411 -45.77 -73.90 28.15
CA ARG A 411 -45.02 -72.69 28.54
C ARG A 411 -45.72 -71.90 29.66
N LYS A 412 -47.04 -72.05 29.78
CA LYS A 412 -47.88 -71.42 30.79
C LYS A 412 -47.72 -72.07 32.17
N SER A 413 -47.56 -73.39 32.22
CA SER A 413 -47.38 -74.19 33.44
C SER A 413 -46.03 -73.91 34.11
N ILE A 414 -44.98 -73.78 33.30
CA ILE A 414 -43.62 -73.47 33.79
C ILE A 414 -43.55 -72.04 34.35
N LYS A 415 -44.32 -71.09 33.77
CA LYS A 415 -44.40 -69.71 34.27
C LYS A 415 -45.11 -69.62 35.63
N GLN A 416 -46.06 -70.54 35.91
CA GLN A 416 -46.72 -70.63 37.22
C GLN A 416 -45.83 -71.26 38.28
N ILE A 417 -45.03 -72.27 37.93
CA ILE A 417 -44.05 -72.88 38.87
C ILE A 417 -42.99 -71.85 39.27
N LYS A 418 -42.48 -71.07 38.32
CA LYS A 418 -41.49 -70.01 38.59
C LYS A 418 -42.06 -68.83 39.41
N ALA A 419 -43.38 -68.62 39.39
CA ALA A 419 -44.05 -67.60 40.21
C ALA A 419 -44.38 -68.11 41.63
N GLY A 420 -44.49 -69.42 41.83
CA GLY A 420 -44.76 -70.04 43.13
C GLY A 420 -43.54 -70.24 44.03
N GLU A 421 -42.32 -70.22 43.46
CA GLU A 421 -41.06 -70.42 44.20
C GLU A 421 -40.53 -69.14 44.88
N GLY A 422 -41.23 -68.01 44.72
CA GLY A 422 -40.92 -66.73 45.38
C GLY A 422 -41.76 -66.41 46.62
N ALA A 423 -42.56 -67.37 47.11
CA ALA A 423 -43.38 -67.21 48.31
C ALA A 423 -43.23 -68.42 49.23
N ASN A 424 -42.08 -68.50 49.92
CA ASN A 424 -41.93 -69.09 51.25
C ASN A 424 -40.66 -68.56 51.91
#